data_AF-A0A3F3ILM6-F1
#
_entry.id   AF-A0A3F3ILM6-F1
#
_cell.length_a   1.000
_cell.length_b   1.000
_cell.length_c   1.000
_cell.angle_alpha   90.00
_cell.angle_beta   90.00
_cell.angle_gamma   90.00
#
_symmetry.space_group_name_H-M   'P 1'
#
loop_
_entity.id
_entity.type
_entity.pdbx_description
1 polymer ?
#
loop_
_entity_poly.entity_id
_entity_poly.type
_entity_poly.pdbx_seq_one_letter_code
_entity_poly.pdbx_strand_id
1 'polypeptide(L)' 'MKGKILNRSSTPDDAAHCLERLKSLNADNRRDVRVNLGVLKAARSEILSHVELNGKGVMTDMVLNALNNAITEGR' A
#
# COMPACT_ATOMS: atom_id res chain seq x y z
N MET A 1 -36.29 -6.60 29.53
CA MET A 1 -35.98 -5.27 28.95
C MET A 1 -34.93 -5.48 27.87
N LYS A 2 -35.24 -5.16 26.60
CA LYS A 2 -34.36 -5.43 25.45
C LYS A 2 -33.17 -4.46 25.46
N GLY A 3 -31.95 -4.99 25.57
CA GLY A 3 -30.73 -4.19 25.45
C GLY A 3 -30.63 -3.59 24.05
N LYS A 4 -30.68 -2.26 23.97
CA LYS A 4 -30.39 -1.53 22.73
C LYS A 4 -28.91 -1.72 22.41
N ILE A 5 -28.59 -2.50 21.39
CA ILE A 5 -27.27 -2.48 20.76
C ILE A 5 -27.17 -1.11 20.07
N LEU A 6 -26.42 -0.19 20.66
CA LEU A 6 -26.20 1.14 20.11
C LEU A 6 -25.28 1.00 18.89
N ASN A 7 -25.87 0.96 17.70
CA ASN A 7 -25.14 1.03 16.44
C ASN A 7 -24.55 2.45 16.32
N ARG A 8 -23.35 2.69 16.85
CA ARG A 8 -22.62 3.94 16.65
C ARG A 8 -22.10 3.96 15.22
N SER A 9 -22.83 4.62 14.32
CA SER A 9 -22.29 5.04 13.04
C SER A 9 -21.09 5.95 13.31
N SER A 10 -19.89 5.49 12.97
CA SER A 10 -18.67 6.30 13.02
C SER A 10 -18.88 7.56 12.18
N THR A 11 -18.66 8.72 12.80
CA THR A 11 -18.83 10.03 12.16
C THR A 11 -17.68 10.27 11.17
N PRO A 12 -17.84 11.19 10.19
CA PRO A 12 -16.75 11.57 9.29
C PRO A 12 -15.48 12.02 10.03
N ASP A 13 -15.64 12.64 11.20
CA ASP A 13 -14.54 13.07 12.06
C ASP A 13 -13.76 11.87 12.64
N ASP A 14 -14.46 10.78 12.98
CA ASP A 14 -13.83 9.53 13.44
C ASP A 14 -12.97 8.91 12.32
N ALA A 15 -13.47 8.93 11.08
CA ALA A 15 -12.74 8.41 9.92
C ALA A 15 -11.49 9.24 9.60
N ALA A 16 -11.58 10.57 9.67
CA ALA A 16 -10.45 11.46 9.49
C ALA A 16 -9.38 11.22 10.57
N HIS A 17 -9.78 11.09 11.84
CA HIS A 17 -8.86 10.79 12.93
C HIS A 17 -8.18 9.43 12.77
N CYS A 18 -8.92 8.41 12.32
CA CYS A 18 -8.35 7.10 12.02
C CYS A 18 -7.32 7.16 10.88
N LEU A 19 -7.60 7.94 9.83
CA LEU A 19 -6.67 8.12 8.72
C LEU A 19 -5.37 8.80 9.17
N GLU A 20 -5.45 9.88 9.96
CA GLU A 20 -4.27 10.56 10.48
C GLU A 20 -3.44 9.65 11.40
N ARG A 21 -4.09 8.84 12.23
CA ARG A 21 -3.40 7.82 13.02
C ARG A 21 -2.68 6.80 12.14
N LEU A 22 -3.32 6.30 11.08
CA LEU A 22 -2.69 5.34 10.15
C LEU A 22 -1.49 5.95 9.42
N LYS A 23 -1.56 7.23 9.03
CA LYS A 23 -0.43 7.95 8.44
C LYS A 23 0.75 8.04 9.41
N SER A 24 0.50 8.39 10.68
CA SER A 24 1.55 8.43 11.71
C SER A 24 2.21 7.06 11.86
N LEU A 25 1.42 6.00 12.02
CA LEU A 25 1.95 4.65 12.17
C LEU A 25 2.74 4.19 10.94
N ASN A 26 2.29 4.54 9.73
CA ASN A 26 3.04 4.23 8.51
C ASN A 26 4.36 5.01 8.40
N ALA A 27 4.41 6.24 8.92
CA ALA A 27 5.66 7.00 8.98
C ALA A 27 6.64 6.35 9.98
N ASP A 28 6.15 5.97 11.16
CA ASP A 28 6.96 5.32 12.21
C ASP A 28 7.45 3.94 11.79
N ASN A 29 6.61 3.18 11.07
CA ASN A 29 6.95 1.85 10.57
C ASN A 29 7.82 1.87 9.31
N ARG A 30 8.10 3.05 8.74
CA ARG A 30 8.93 3.15 7.55
C ARG A 30 10.36 2.72 7.90
N ARG A 31 10.80 1.62 7.30
CA ARG A 31 12.16 1.12 7.44
C ARG A 31 12.86 1.19 6.10
N ASP A 32 13.98 1.88 6.07
CA ASP A 32 14.84 1.90 4.89
C ASP A 32 15.51 0.54 4.74
N VAL A 33 15.29 -0.09 3.59
CA VAL A 33 15.90 -1.37 3.23
C VAL A 33 16.65 -1.17 1.92
N ARG A 34 17.92 -1.55 1.91
CA ARG A 34 18.72 -1.57 0.68
C ARG A 34 18.53 -2.90 -0.01
N VAL A 35 18.17 -2.87 -1.28
CA VAL A 35 18.04 -4.06 -2.13
C VAL A 35 18.85 -3.87 -3.41
N ASN A 36 19.27 -4.98 -4.00
CA ASN A 36 20.00 -4.94 -5.27
C ASN A 36 19.04 -4.56 -6.42
N LEU A 37 19.50 -3.69 -7.33
CA LEU A 37 18.76 -3.30 -8.54
C LEU A 37 18.28 -4.50 -9.38
N GLY A 38 19.07 -5.57 -9.45
CA GLY A 38 18.68 -6.82 -10.13
C GLY A 38 17.45 -7.47 -9.50
N VAL A 39 17.32 -7.42 -8.17
CA VAL A 39 16.15 -7.94 -7.45
C VAL A 39 14.90 -7.10 -7.76
N LEU A 40 15.02 -5.77 -7.81
CA LEU A 40 13.91 -4.89 -8.20
C LEU A 40 13.43 -5.17 -9.63
N LYS A 41 14.36 -5.35 -10.57
CA LYS A 41 14.04 -5.69 -11.96
C LYS A 41 13.35 -7.06 -12.07
N ALA A 42 13.83 -8.04 -11.33
CA ALA A 42 13.22 -9.38 -11.29
C ALA A 42 11.80 -9.31 -10.72
N ALA A 43 11.59 -8.62 -9.60
CA ALA A 43 10.27 -8.42 -9.00
C ALA A 43 9.30 -7.74 -9.96
N ARG A 44 9.74 -6.69 -10.67
CA ARG A 44 8.93 -6.03 -11.70
C ARG A 44 8.56 -7.00 -12.82
N SER A 45 9.51 -7.78 -13.32
CA SER A 45 9.28 -8.75 -14.40
C SER A 45 8.25 -9.80 -14.01
N GLU A 46 8.36 -10.34 -12.79
CA GLU A 46 7.40 -11.31 -12.26
C GLU A 46 5.99 -10.71 -12.18
N ILE A 47 5.84 -9.52 -11.61
CA ILE A 47 4.54 -8.84 -11.51
C ILE A 47 3.93 -8.61 -12.89
N LEU A 48 4.73 -8.19 -13.88
CA LEU A 48 4.24 -7.98 -15.25
C LEU A 48 3.74 -9.29 -15.88
N SER A 49 4.43 -10.41 -15.67
CA SER A 49 3.97 -11.72 -16.14
C SER A 49 2.62 -12.10 -15.55
N HIS A 50 2.39 -11.84 -14.26
CA HIS A 50 1.08 -12.07 -13.63
C HIS A 50 0.00 -11.11 -14.14
N VAL A 51 0.37 -9.86 -14.45
CA VAL A 51 -0.56 -8.86 -15.02
C VAL A 51 -1.02 -9.27 -16.41
N GLU A 52 -0.15 -9.85 -17.24
CA GLU A 52 -0.51 -10.32 -18.58
C GLU A 52 -1.62 -11.37 -18.55
N LEU A 53 -1.63 -12.22 -17.51
CA LEU A 53 -2.61 -13.31 -17.36
C LEU A 53 -3.88 -12.87 -16.61
N ASN A 54 -3.74 -11.99 -15.62
CA ASN A 54 -4.81 -11.70 -14.66
C ASN A 54 -5.38 -10.26 -14.77
N GLY A 55 -4.78 -9.42 -15.61
CA GLY A 55 -5.05 -7.99 -15.63
C GLY A 55 -4.37 -7.22 -14.49
N LYS A 56 -4.53 -5.90 -14.48
CA LYS A 56 -3.87 -4.99 -13.53
C LYS A 56 -4.87 -4.34 -12.58
N GLY A 57 -4.72 -4.59 -11.27
CA GLY A 57 -5.45 -3.88 -10.22
C GLY A 57 -4.76 -2.60 -9.75
N VAL A 58 -5.46 -1.79 -8.96
CA VAL A 58 -4.94 -0.51 -8.43
C VAL A 58 -3.70 -0.70 -7.56
N MET A 59 -3.69 -1.70 -6.68
CA MET A 59 -2.52 -2.02 -5.85
C MET A 59 -1.33 -2.46 -6.71
N THR A 60 -1.58 -3.27 -7.74
CA THR A 60 -0.55 -3.70 -8.68
C THR A 60 0.06 -2.51 -9.42
N ASP A 61 -0.76 -1.54 -9.83
CA ASP A 61 -0.29 -0.31 -10.47
C ASP A 61 0.58 0.53 -9.52
N MET A 62 0.14 0.71 -8.26
CA MET A 62 0.93 1.43 -7.25
C MET A 62 2.30 0.78 -7.03
N VAL A 63 2.35 -0.55 -6.93
CA VAL A 63 3.61 -1.29 -6.74
C VAL A 63 4.51 -1.18 -7.98
N LEU A 64 3.97 -1.34 -9.18
CA LEU A 64 4.73 -1.21 -10.42
C LEU A 64 5.31 0.20 -10.58
N ASN A 65 4.55 1.24 -10.24
CA ASN A 65 5.03 2.62 -10.26
C ASN A 65 6.16 2.84 -9.25
N ALA A 66 6.01 2.35 -8.02
CA ALA A 66 7.06 2.43 -7.00
C ALA A 66 8.36 1.71 -7.44
N LEU A 67 8.24 0.52 -8.02
CA LEU A 67 9.38 -0.23 -8.55
C LEU A 67 10.06 0.50 -9.70
N ASN A 68 9.28 1.04 -10.65
CA ASN A 68 9.82 1.79 -11.78
C ASN A 68 10.57 3.05 -11.34
N ASN A 69 10.05 3.76 -10.34
CA ASN A 69 10.73 4.93 -9.78
C ASN A 69 12.05 4.52 -9.11
N ALA A 70 12.03 3.49 -8.24
CA ALA A 70 13.25 3.01 -7.58
C ALA A 70 14.32 2.53 -8.56
N ILE A 71 13.92 1.79 -9.61
CA ILE A 71 14.83 1.31 -10.67
C ILE A 71 15.44 2.48 -11.46
N THR A 72 14.67 3.54 -11.71
CA THR A 72 15.11 4.69 -12.52
C THR A 72 15.99 5.65 -11.73
N GLU A 73 15.64 5.89 -10.46
CA GLU A 73 16.37 6.79 -9.56
C GLU A 73 17.63 6.14 -8.96
N GLY A 74 17.75 4.81 -9.03
CA GLY A 74 18.89 4.07 -8.47
C GLY A 74 18.98 4.13 -6.94
N ARG A 75 17.84 4.29 -6.27
CA ARG A 75 17.70 4.34 -4.80
C ARG A 75 17.12 3.05 -4.24
#